data_AF-A0A8B6F6J8-F1
#
_entry.id   AF-A0A8B6F6J8-F1
#
_cell.length_a   1.000
_cell.length_b   1.000
_cell.length_c   1.000
_cell.angle_alpha   90.00
_cell.angle_beta   90.00
_cell.angle_gamma   90.00
#
_symmetry.space_group_name_H-M   'P 1'
#
loop_
_entity.id
_entity.type
_entity.pdbx_description
1 polymer ?
#
loop_
_entity_poly.entity_id
_entity_poly.type
_entity_poly.pdbx_seq_one_letter_code
_entity_poly.pdbx_strand_id
1 'polypeptide(L)'
;MIRMNYFYMLTLLHFFAVRALGHEHKRLLLNDPDVLVARLSNLERQNQLLTQLVNHINATCRAENADLQAKYLDLVSKVAQTESHLQHHDQQITTRQDHGSTYVRWGRTQCEGINTELVYSGYAAGQRWGHVTNSDRYGGPADTLCLPKDPELSNISSTSGWSSLYGTEYEVNGFAHDSINNDVPCAVCRNSHASSSIMIPGRHSCYSNWIKEYNGILASGHESQSASSYICMDKNPEYIPSGEKNEDGHLFFVVGLKCGPLPCPPYHNNLQVNCVVCSK
;
A
#
# COMPACT_ATOMS: atom_id res chain seq x y z
N MET A 1 8.18 44.87 1.79
CA MET A 1 7.84 46.31 1.67
C MET A 1 8.19 47.09 2.95
N ILE A 2 9.39 46.91 3.52
CA ILE A 2 9.83 47.54 4.81
C ILE A 2 11.26 48.14 4.71
N ARG A 3 12.07 47.77 3.71
CA ARG A 3 13.44 48.28 3.54
C ARG A 3 13.56 49.73 3.04
N MET A 4 12.46 50.37 2.63
CA MET A 4 12.48 51.74 2.07
C MET A 4 12.36 52.84 3.13
N ASN A 5 11.98 52.51 4.38
CA ASN A 5 11.79 53.51 5.45
C ASN A 5 13.06 53.86 6.21
N TYR A 6 14.06 52.97 6.28
CA TYR A 6 15.32 53.24 7.00
C TYR A 6 16.19 54.29 6.31
N PHE A 7 16.22 54.30 4.98
CA PHE A 7 17.01 55.27 4.20
C PHE A 7 16.44 56.70 4.28
N TYR A 8 15.11 56.85 4.38
CA TYR A 8 14.46 58.15 4.56
C TYR A 8 14.61 58.68 5.99
N MET A 9 14.59 57.81 7.01
CA MET A 9 14.84 58.20 8.40
C MET A 9 16.29 58.68 8.62
N LEU A 10 17.29 57.98 8.05
CA LEU A 10 18.70 58.35 8.17
C LEU A 10 19.05 59.66 7.44
N THR A 11 18.41 59.95 6.31
CA THR A 11 18.61 61.20 5.56
C THR A 11 17.93 62.39 6.22
N LEU A 12 16.75 62.21 6.84
CA LEU A 12 16.10 63.24 7.66
C LEU A 12 16.89 63.57 8.93
N LEU A 13 17.46 62.58 9.62
CA LEU A 13 18.33 62.82 10.78
C LEU A 13 19.61 63.59 10.41
N HIS A 14 20.22 63.30 9.26
CA HIS A 14 21.35 64.09 8.76
C HIS A 14 20.95 65.53 8.36
N PHE A 15 19.78 65.72 7.75
CA PHE A 15 19.31 67.06 7.37
C PHE A 15 18.95 67.94 8.57
N PHE A 16 18.41 67.35 9.65
CA PHE A 16 18.16 68.08 10.90
C PHE A 16 19.44 68.34 11.68
N ALA A 17 20.43 67.43 11.64
CA ALA A 17 21.74 67.66 12.25
C ALA A 17 22.53 68.81 11.57
N VAL A 18 22.42 68.94 10.25
CA VAL A 18 23.15 69.98 9.48
C VAL A 18 22.49 71.37 9.57
N ARG A 19 21.16 71.46 9.74
CA ARG A 19 20.47 72.77 9.83
C ARG A 19 20.43 73.39 11.24
N ALA A 20 20.83 72.67 12.28
CA ALA A 20 20.97 73.22 13.64
C ALA A 20 22.31 73.95 13.88
N LEU A 21 23.21 73.98 12.90
CA LEU A 21 24.44 74.79 12.91
C LEU A 21 24.16 76.19 12.33
N GLY A 22 23.14 76.86 12.86
CA GLY A 22 22.97 78.30 12.73
C GLY A 22 24.01 78.98 13.62
N HIS A 23 25.06 79.51 13.00
CA HIS A 23 26.21 80.10 13.67
C HIS A 23 25.84 81.49 14.25
N GLU A 24 25.20 81.52 15.42
CA GLU A 24 25.30 82.70 16.29
C GLU A 24 26.73 82.77 16.83
N HIS A 25 27.50 83.77 16.39
CA HIS A 25 28.76 84.13 17.03
C HIS A 25 28.48 84.70 18.43
N LYS A 26 28.21 83.83 19.40
CA LYS A 26 28.44 84.13 20.81
C LYS A 26 29.95 84.19 20.97
N ARG A 27 30.52 85.40 21.00
CA ARG A 27 31.88 85.60 21.51
C ARG A 27 31.91 85.03 22.93
N LEU A 28 32.49 83.84 23.10
CA LEU A 28 32.87 83.35 24.42
C LEU A 28 33.87 84.35 24.97
N LEU A 29 33.51 85.04 26.05
CA LEU A 29 34.51 85.54 26.98
C LEU A 29 35.13 84.29 27.62
N LEU A 30 36.19 83.75 26.99
CA LEU A 30 37.03 82.67 27.52
C LEU A 30 37.80 83.06 28.80
N ASN A 31 37.49 84.22 29.38
CA ASN A 31 38.11 84.77 30.58
C ASN A 31 37.20 84.68 31.82
N ASP A 32 35.99 84.14 31.69
CA ASP A 32 35.10 83.88 32.83
C ASP A 32 35.14 82.37 33.21
N PRO A 33 35.89 82.00 34.27
CA PRO A 33 36.06 80.61 34.67
C PRO A 33 34.74 79.92 35.03
N ASP A 34 33.73 80.65 35.51
CA ASP A 34 32.46 80.07 35.94
C ASP A 34 31.63 79.56 34.76
N VAL A 35 31.69 80.25 33.61
CA VAL A 35 31.01 79.85 32.36
C VAL A 35 31.62 78.58 31.75
N LEU A 36 32.94 78.42 31.86
CA LEU A 36 33.65 77.23 31.39
C LEU A 36 33.34 76.02 32.27
N VAL A 37 33.31 76.19 33.59
CA VAL A 37 32.94 75.14 34.56
C VAL A 37 31.48 74.69 34.36
N ALA A 38 30.56 75.62 34.12
CA ALA A 38 29.16 75.30 33.82
C ALA A 38 28.99 74.50 32.50
N ARG A 39 29.80 74.80 31.48
CA ARG A 39 29.77 74.02 30.22
C ARG A 39 30.39 72.64 30.38
N LEU A 40 31.50 72.51 31.10
CA LEU A 40 32.16 71.23 31.38
C LEU A 40 31.24 70.29 32.16
N SER A 41 30.63 70.78 33.24
CA SER A 41 29.67 69.99 34.02
C SER A 41 28.45 69.55 33.20
N ASN A 42 27.98 70.40 32.27
CA ASN A 42 26.90 70.02 31.37
C ASN A 42 27.32 68.93 30.36
N LEU A 43 28.54 69.01 29.81
CA LEU A 43 29.14 68.00 28.94
C LEU A 43 29.37 66.67 29.68
N GLU A 44 29.81 66.70 30.93
CA GLU A 44 29.95 65.51 31.78
C GLU A 44 28.59 64.84 32.00
N ARG A 45 27.55 65.62 32.29
CA ARG A 45 26.18 65.10 32.43
C ARG A 45 25.67 64.48 31.13
N GLN A 46 25.93 65.10 29.98
CA GLN A 46 25.57 64.53 28.67
C GLN A 46 26.31 63.21 28.41
N ASN A 47 27.61 63.13 28.73
CA ASN A 47 28.38 61.89 28.60
C ASN A 47 27.88 60.77 29.53
N GLN A 48 27.47 61.11 30.76
CA GLN A 48 26.86 60.15 31.68
C GLN A 48 25.51 59.64 31.14
N LEU A 49 24.66 60.52 30.61
CA LEU A 49 23.39 60.14 30.00
C LEU A 49 23.59 59.27 28.76
N LEU A 50 24.55 59.60 27.90
CA LEU A 50 24.90 58.80 26.73
C LEU A 50 25.39 57.40 27.14
N THR A 51 26.22 57.32 28.19
CA THR A 51 26.69 56.05 28.74
C THR A 51 25.55 55.18 29.25
N GLN A 52 24.59 55.77 29.99
CA GLN A 52 23.40 55.07 30.45
C GLN A 52 22.55 54.56 29.28
N LEU A 53 22.35 55.38 28.24
CA LEU A 53 21.60 55.00 27.05
C LEU A 53 22.27 53.84 26.30
N VAL A 54 23.59 53.89 26.10
CA VAL A 54 24.34 52.80 25.46
C VAL A 54 24.21 51.50 26.26
N ASN A 55 24.33 51.56 27.59
CA ASN A 55 24.17 50.38 28.44
C ASN A 55 22.76 49.80 28.36
N HIS A 56 21.73 50.65 28.35
CA HIS A 56 20.35 50.21 28.19
C HIS A 56 20.12 49.53 26.83
N ILE A 57 20.58 50.16 25.73
CA ILE A 57 20.47 49.59 24.38
C ILE A 57 21.20 48.24 24.28
N ASN A 58 22.40 48.14 24.86
CA ASN A 58 23.17 46.90 24.85
C ASN A 58 22.46 45.79 25.64
N ALA A 59 21.85 46.12 26.78
CA ALA A 59 21.04 45.17 27.56
C ALA A 59 19.80 44.69 26.78
N THR A 60 19.06 45.60 26.16
CA THR A 60 17.88 45.27 25.34
C THR A 60 18.26 44.40 24.14
N CYS A 61 19.32 44.77 23.40
CA CYS A 61 19.81 44.00 22.26
C CYS A 61 20.24 42.57 22.67
N ARG A 62 20.90 42.42 23.83
CA ARG A 62 21.26 41.08 24.36
C ARG A 62 20.03 40.25 24.70
N ALA A 63 19.01 40.85 25.30
CA ALA A 63 17.76 40.17 25.63
C ALA A 63 17.02 39.72 24.37
N GLU A 64 16.89 40.59 23.37
CA GLU A 64 16.29 40.25 22.08
C GLU A 64 17.07 39.16 21.34
N ASN A 65 18.40 39.23 21.37
CA ASN A 65 19.24 38.20 20.73
C ASN A 65 19.11 36.85 21.44
N ALA A 66 18.99 36.83 22.76
CA ALA A 66 18.76 35.60 23.53
C ALA A 66 17.37 35.01 23.24
N ASP A 67 16.33 35.84 23.16
CA ASP A 67 14.97 35.41 22.78
C ASP A 67 14.93 34.86 21.35
N LEU A 68 15.61 35.52 20.40
CA LEU A 68 15.70 35.06 19.03
C LEU A 68 16.45 33.72 18.92
N GLN A 69 17.53 33.55 19.70
CA GLN A 69 18.24 32.27 19.80
C GLN A 69 17.36 31.16 20.38
N ALA A 70 16.57 31.45 21.41
CA ALA A 70 15.64 30.47 21.99
C ALA A 70 14.58 30.05 20.96
N LYS A 71 14.00 31.01 20.22
CA LYS A 71 13.04 30.73 19.14
C LYS A 71 13.66 29.93 17.99
N TYR A 72 14.90 30.21 17.63
CA TYR A 72 15.62 29.45 16.61
C TYR A 72 15.84 27.99 17.04
N LEU A 73 16.26 27.77 18.29
CA LEU A 73 16.47 26.42 18.82
C LEU A 73 15.15 25.63 18.90
N ASP A 74 14.06 26.26 19.32
CA ASP A 74 12.72 25.65 19.32
C ASP A 74 12.27 25.28 17.88
N LEU A 75 12.49 26.17 16.92
CA LEU A 75 12.16 25.91 15.52
C LEU A 75 12.98 24.74 14.95
N VAL A 76 14.29 24.69 15.22
CA VAL A 76 15.16 23.59 14.80
C VAL A 76 14.69 22.26 15.41
N SER A 77 14.30 22.26 16.68
CA SER A 77 13.76 21.06 17.33
C SER A 77 12.45 20.58 16.68
N LYS A 78 11.54 21.50 16.33
CA LYS A 78 10.29 21.18 15.64
C LYS A 78 10.51 20.65 14.23
N VAL A 79 11.50 21.18 13.51
CA VAL A 79 11.88 20.68 12.18
C VAL A 79 12.41 19.25 12.29
N ALA A 80 13.34 18.99 13.21
CA ALA A 80 13.87 17.63 13.43
C ALA A 80 12.77 16.63 13.82
N GLN A 81 11.81 17.05 14.66
CA GLN A 81 10.67 16.21 15.02
C GLN A 81 9.78 15.92 13.80
N THR A 82 9.53 16.90 12.95
CA THR A 82 8.72 16.72 11.74
C THR A 82 9.41 15.78 10.75
N GLU A 83 10.72 15.91 10.56
CA GLU A 83 11.52 15.02 9.71
C GLU A 83 11.46 13.56 10.18
N SER A 84 11.62 13.32 11.49
CA SER A 84 11.50 11.96 12.04
C SER A 84 10.10 11.36 11.86
N HIS A 85 9.05 12.17 11.98
CA HIS A 85 7.68 11.70 11.76
C HIS A 85 7.42 11.35 10.28
N LEU A 86 7.97 12.15 9.35
CA LEU A 86 7.91 11.86 7.92
C LEU A 86 8.66 10.57 7.56
N GLN A 87 9.86 10.37 8.11
CA GLN A 87 10.66 9.15 7.89
C GLN A 87 9.92 7.90 8.39
N HIS A 88 9.31 7.97 9.58
CA HIS A 88 8.52 6.86 10.11
C HIS A 88 7.32 6.53 9.21
N HIS A 89 6.62 7.55 8.70
CA HIS A 89 5.47 7.33 7.83
C HIS A 89 5.88 6.76 6.46
N ASP A 90 7.00 7.20 5.89
CA ASP A 90 7.56 6.67 4.65
C ASP A 90 7.97 5.19 4.78
N GLN A 91 8.59 4.82 5.91
CA GLN A 91 8.91 3.42 6.20
C GLN A 91 7.64 2.56 6.36
N GLN A 92 6.57 3.11 6.95
CA GLN A 92 5.27 2.42 7.03
C GLN A 92 4.57 2.27 5.68
N ILE A 93 4.77 3.18 4.73
CA ILE A 93 4.22 3.08 3.37
C ILE A 93 5.02 2.06 2.55
N THR A 94 6.34 2.11 2.64
CA THR A 94 7.23 1.18 1.93
C THR A 94 7.00 -0.26 2.37
N THR A 95 6.84 -0.50 3.67
CA THR A 95 6.48 -1.83 4.19
C THR A 95 5.11 -2.29 3.72
N ARG A 96 4.13 -1.39 3.53
CA ARG A 96 2.80 -1.73 2.99
C ARG A 96 2.80 -2.16 1.51
N GLN A 97 3.78 -1.75 0.71
CA GLN A 97 3.85 -2.13 -0.72
C GLN A 97 4.29 -3.57 -0.97
N ASP A 98 4.89 -4.24 0.01
CA ASP A 98 5.26 -5.67 -0.08
C ASP A 98 4.11 -6.62 0.30
N HIS A 99 2.95 -6.08 0.68
CA HIS A 99 1.77 -6.88 0.94
C HIS A 99 1.04 -7.16 -0.37
N GLY A 100 0.87 -8.43 -0.68
CA GLY A 100 0.01 -8.84 -1.77
C GLY A 100 -0.33 -10.31 -1.59
N SER A 101 -1.59 -10.66 -1.82
CA SER A 101 -2.03 -12.05 -1.75
C SER A 101 -2.51 -12.51 -3.10
N THR A 102 -2.12 -13.73 -3.46
CA THR A 102 -2.53 -14.37 -4.70
C THR A 102 -3.64 -15.38 -4.45
N TYR A 103 -4.46 -15.60 -5.47
CA TYR A 103 -5.43 -16.69 -5.51
C TYR A 103 -5.68 -17.09 -6.96
N VAL A 104 -6.20 -18.30 -7.16
CA VAL A 104 -6.64 -18.76 -8.48
C VAL A 104 -8.16 -18.59 -8.59
N ARG A 105 -8.60 -17.96 -9.66
CA ARG A 105 -10.00 -17.88 -10.07
C ARG A 105 -10.24 -18.94 -11.15
N TRP A 106 -10.85 -20.05 -10.74
CA TRP A 106 -11.13 -21.18 -11.63
C TRP A 106 -12.39 -20.92 -12.46
N GLY A 107 -12.34 -21.33 -13.72
CA GLY A 107 -13.43 -21.12 -14.67
C GLY A 107 -13.51 -19.69 -15.21
N ARG A 108 -12.49 -18.85 -15.05
CA ARG A 108 -12.45 -17.50 -15.63
C ARG A 108 -11.07 -17.20 -16.18
N THR A 109 -11.01 -16.35 -17.19
CA THR A 109 -9.72 -15.87 -17.76
C THR A 109 -9.30 -14.49 -17.23
N GLN A 110 -10.13 -13.85 -16.41
CA GLN A 110 -9.93 -12.49 -15.91
C GLN A 110 -10.12 -12.37 -14.39
N CYS A 111 -9.37 -11.45 -13.79
CA CYS A 111 -9.51 -11.06 -12.39
C CYS A 111 -10.37 -9.81 -12.28
N GLU A 112 -11.39 -9.84 -11.44
CA GLU A 112 -12.28 -8.72 -11.18
C GLU A 112 -12.22 -8.43 -9.68
N GLY A 113 -12.14 -7.16 -9.29
CA GLY A 113 -12.04 -6.79 -7.88
C GLY A 113 -11.36 -5.44 -7.66
N ILE A 114 -11.44 -4.94 -6.43
CA ILE A 114 -10.76 -3.70 -6.03
C ILE A 114 -9.31 -4.04 -5.69
N ASN A 115 -8.37 -3.30 -6.28
CA ASN A 115 -6.92 -3.50 -6.10
C ASN A 115 -6.40 -4.86 -6.58
N THR A 116 -7.20 -5.58 -7.37
CA THR A 116 -6.89 -6.89 -7.93
C THR A 116 -6.37 -6.74 -9.36
N GLU A 117 -5.25 -7.39 -9.64
CA GLU A 117 -4.62 -7.45 -10.96
C GLU A 117 -4.52 -8.91 -11.45
N LEU A 118 -4.58 -9.10 -12.77
CA LEU A 118 -4.30 -10.39 -13.41
C LEU A 118 -2.79 -10.59 -13.46
N VAL A 119 -2.31 -11.69 -12.87
CA VAL A 119 -0.91 -12.12 -13.01
C VAL A 119 -0.74 -12.85 -14.34
N TYR A 120 -1.55 -13.89 -14.56
CA TYR A 120 -1.68 -14.56 -15.86
C TYR A 120 -3.02 -15.31 -15.97
N SER A 121 -3.41 -15.62 -17.20
CA SER A 121 -4.54 -16.51 -17.51
C SER A 121 -4.03 -17.79 -18.16
N GLY A 122 -4.82 -18.86 -18.07
CA GLY A 122 -4.31 -20.19 -18.31
C GLY A 122 -5.37 -21.27 -18.49
N TYR A 123 -4.87 -22.50 -18.47
CA TYR A 123 -5.63 -23.74 -18.57
C TYR A 123 -5.57 -24.47 -17.25
N ALA A 124 -6.73 -24.88 -16.71
CA ALA A 124 -6.72 -25.76 -15.55
C ALA A 124 -6.18 -27.12 -15.96
N ALA A 125 -5.31 -27.70 -15.13
CA ALA A 125 -4.70 -28.98 -15.42
C ALA A 125 -4.50 -29.83 -14.17
N GLY A 126 -4.53 -31.14 -14.34
CA GLY A 126 -4.37 -32.09 -13.25
C GLY A 126 -4.15 -33.51 -13.74
N GLN A 127 -4.36 -34.46 -12.83
CA GLN A 127 -4.23 -35.88 -13.13
C GLN A 127 -5.40 -36.37 -13.99
N ARG A 128 -5.10 -37.29 -14.93
CA ARG A 128 -6.10 -37.88 -15.83
C ARG A 128 -7.19 -38.64 -15.07
N TRP A 129 -8.38 -38.57 -15.63
CA TRP A 129 -9.45 -39.54 -15.45
C TRP A 129 -8.99 -40.96 -15.78
N GLY A 130 -9.50 -41.94 -15.03
CA GLY A 130 -9.39 -43.36 -15.39
C GLY A 130 -8.01 -44.01 -15.22
N HIS A 131 -6.98 -43.31 -14.75
CA HIS A 131 -5.67 -43.92 -14.48
C HIS A 131 -5.63 -44.73 -13.16
N VAL A 132 -6.68 -45.51 -12.91
CA VAL A 132 -6.80 -46.49 -11.83
C VAL A 132 -6.45 -47.86 -12.42
N THR A 133 -5.22 -48.02 -12.89
CA THR A 133 -4.76 -49.31 -13.43
C THR A 133 -4.41 -50.23 -12.27
N ASN A 134 -5.33 -51.17 -12.00
CA ASN A 134 -5.11 -52.44 -11.28
C ASN A 134 -4.28 -52.34 -9.98
N SER A 135 -5.02 -52.20 -8.87
CA SER A 135 -4.71 -52.54 -7.46
C SER A 135 -3.41 -52.08 -6.79
N ASP A 136 -2.37 -51.61 -7.50
CA ASP A 136 -1.05 -51.31 -6.89
C ASP A 136 -0.45 -49.95 -7.32
N ARG A 137 -1.22 -49.06 -7.95
CA ARG A 137 -0.79 -47.67 -8.23
C ARG A 137 -1.76 -46.64 -7.67
N TYR A 138 -1.93 -46.69 -6.35
CA TYR A 138 -2.43 -45.53 -5.61
C TYR A 138 -1.30 -44.51 -5.49
N GLY A 139 -1.31 -43.47 -6.33
CA GLY A 139 -0.33 -42.40 -6.20
C GLY A 139 -0.09 -41.63 -7.49
N GLY A 140 -0.71 -40.46 -7.59
CA GLY A 140 -0.39 -39.40 -8.53
C GLY A 140 -0.55 -38.05 -7.81
N PRO A 141 -0.09 -36.94 -8.40
CA PRO A 141 -0.30 -35.62 -7.83
C PRO A 141 -1.80 -35.33 -7.67
N ALA A 142 -2.20 -34.85 -6.49
CA ALA A 142 -3.59 -34.47 -6.23
C ALA A 142 -3.86 -32.98 -6.50
N ASP A 143 -2.84 -32.22 -6.88
CA ASP A 143 -2.94 -30.80 -7.09
C ASP A 143 -3.58 -30.48 -8.44
N THR A 144 -4.49 -29.51 -8.44
CA THR A 144 -4.93 -28.85 -9.67
C THR A 144 -4.06 -27.62 -9.88
N LEU A 145 -3.48 -27.49 -11.07
CA LEU A 145 -2.59 -26.40 -11.46
C LEU A 145 -3.28 -25.48 -12.47
N CYS A 146 -2.89 -24.20 -12.46
CA CYS A 146 -3.24 -23.26 -13.50
C CYS A 146 -2.02 -23.07 -14.41
N LEU A 147 -2.09 -23.58 -15.64
CA LEU A 147 -0.96 -23.51 -16.57
C LEU A 147 -1.01 -22.24 -17.41
N PRO A 148 0.08 -21.46 -17.52
CA PRO A 148 0.10 -20.27 -18.35
C PRO A 148 -0.08 -20.62 -19.84
N LYS A 149 -0.59 -19.67 -20.62
CA LYS A 149 -0.78 -19.82 -22.08
C LYS A 149 0.53 -19.79 -22.87
N ASP A 150 1.59 -19.28 -22.26
CA ASP A 150 2.93 -19.07 -22.80
C ASP A 150 3.98 -19.84 -21.97
N PRO A 151 3.94 -21.19 -21.97
CA PRO A 151 4.85 -21.98 -21.15
C PRO A 151 6.30 -21.93 -21.67
N GLU A 152 7.25 -21.82 -20.75
CA GLU A 152 8.68 -22.03 -21.02
C GLU A 152 9.02 -23.52 -20.85
N LEU A 153 9.07 -24.27 -21.96
CA LEU A 153 9.27 -25.71 -21.95
C LEU A 153 10.75 -26.09 -22.08
N SER A 154 11.16 -27.15 -21.38
CA SER A 154 12.48 -27.78 -21.60
C SER A 154 12.52 -28.48 -22.95
N ASN A 155 13.67 -28.41 -23.63
CA ASN A 155 13.94 -29.16 -24.87
C ASN A 155 14.38 -30.61 -24.63
N ILE A 156 14.48 -31.05 -23.37
CA ILE A 156 14.86 -32.41 -23.01
C ILE A 156 13.61 -33.26 -22.89
N SER A 157 13.48 -34.28 -23.75
CA SER A 157 12.50 -35.34 -23.56
C SER A 157 13.15 -36.53 -22.85
N SER A 158 12.54 -36.98 -21.75
CA SER A 158 12.79 -38.32 -21.21
C SER A 158 12.12 -39.41 -22.08
N THR A 159 12.64 -40.62 -22.10
CA THR A 159 12.07 -41.72 -22.89
C THR A 159 11.39 -42.78 -22.03
N SER A 160 11.36 -42.61 -20.69
CA SER A 160 10.67 -43.53 -19.77
C SER A 160 10.35 -42.88 -18.42
N GLY A 161 9.32 -43.38 -17.73
CA GLY A 161 9.02 -43.04 -16.34
C GLY A 161 8.44 -41.64 -16.09
N TRP A 162 7.52 -41.16 -16.94
CA TRP A 162 6.91 -39.83 -16.78
C TRP A 162 5.59 -39.88 -16.01
N SER A 163 5.31 -38.80 -15.28
CA SER A 163 3.95 -38.42 -14.91
C SER A 163 3.39 -37.50 -15.99
N SER A 164 2.09 -37.57 -16.23
CA SER A 164 1.41 -36.74 -17.22
C SER A 164 0.54 -35.71 -16.53
N LEU A 165 0.41 -34.54 -17.16
CA LEU A 165 -0.45 -33.46 -16.73
C LEU A 165 -1.46 -33.21 -17.86
N TYR A 166 -2.74 -33.26 -17.54
CA TYR A 166 -3.83 -33.21 -18.52
C TYR A 166 -4.64 -31.93 -18.35
N GLY A 167 -5.14 -31.38 -19.46
CA GLY A 167 -6.15 -30.32 -19.43
C GLY A 167 -7.40 -30.78 -18.69
N THR A 168 -8.19 -29.82 -18.21
CA THR A 168 -9.34 -30.11 -17.35
C THR A 168 -10.65 -29.81 -18.05
N GLU A 169 -11.65 -30.67 -17.88
CA GLU A 169 -12.99 -30.50 -18.44
C GLU A 169 -14.05 -30.38 -17.34
N TYR A 170 -15.13 -29.66 -17.63
CA TYR A 170 -16.35 -29.76 -16.84
C TYR A 170 -17.09 -31.05 -17.19
N GLU A 171 -17.33 -31.94 -16.22
CA GLU A 171 -17.96 -33.23 -16.50
C GLU A 171 -19.47 -33.25 -16.20
N VAL A 172 -20.02 -32.12 -15.72
CA VAL A 172 -21.43 -32.00 -15.34
C VAL A 172 -21.99 -30.63 -15.73
N ASN A 173 -23.29 -30.58 -16.05
CA ASN A 173 -24.04 -29.34 -16.27
C ASN A 173 -24.36 -28.57 -14.96
N GLY A 174 -23.61 -28.83 -13.90
CA GLY A 174 -23.83 -28.23 -12.57
C GLY A 174 -23.07 -26.92 -12.33
N PHE A 175 -22.26 -26.49 -13.31
CA PHE A 175 -21.44 -25.28 -13.25
C PHE A 175 -22.01 -24.14 -14.12
N ALA A 176 -22.36 -24.44 -15.38
CA ALA A 176 -23.11 -23.57 -16.27
C ALA A 176 -23.97 -24.40 -17.24
N HIS A 177 -24.88 -23.74 -17.96
CA HIS A 177 -25.67 -24.39 -19.01
C HIS A 177 -24.73 -24.85 -20.14
N ASP A 178 -24.86 -26.11 -20.58
CA ASP A 178 -24.06 -26.73 -21.65
C ASP A 178 -22.53 -26.63 -21.44
N SER A 179 -22.08 -26.67 -20.19
CA SER A 179 -20.65 -26.65 -19.89
C SER A 179 -19.95 -28.00 -20.08
N ILE A 180 -20.71 -29.10 -20.21
CA ILE A 180 -20.16 -30.46 -20.23
C ILE A 180 -19.15 -30.67 -21.37
N ASN A 181 -18.05 -31.35 -21.06
CA ASN A 181 -16.91 -31.61 -21.96
C ASN A 181 -16.20 -30.34 -22.48
N ASN A 182 -16.46 -29.18 -21.89
CA ASN A 182 -15.71 -27.99 -22.23
C ASN A 182 -14.48 -27.86 -21.33
N ASP A 183 -13.37 -27.46 -21.92
CA ASP A 183 -12.14 -27.18 -21.19
C ASP A 183 -12.28 -26.00 -20.22
N VAL A 184 -11.65 -26.13 -19.06
CA VAL A 184 -11.75 -25.22 -17.91
C VAL A 184 -10.60 -24.20 -17.93
N PRO A 185 -10.88 -22.89 -18.12
CA PRO A 185 -9.87 -21.86 -17.97
C PRO A 185 -9.56 -21.54 -16.51
N CYS A 186 -8.45 -20.85 -16.28
CA CYS A 186 -8.11 -20.30 -14.98
C CYS A 186 -7.42 -18.94 -15.10
N ALA A 187 -7.47 -18.16 -14.02
CA ALA A 187 -6.75 -16.91 -13.89
C ALA A 187 -6.06 -16.86 -12.52
N VAL A 188 -4.78 -16.53 -12.50
CA VAL A 188 -4.07 -16.23 -11.26
C VAL A 188 -4.15 -14.74 -11.01
N CYS A 189 -4.74 -14.38 -9.87
CA CYS A 189 -5.02 -13.01 -9.47
C CYS A 189 -4.12 -12.62 -8.30
N ARG A 190 -3.76 -11.34 -8.24
CA ARG A 190 -3.07 -10.75 -7.09
C ARG A 190 -3.86 -9.54 -6.60
N ASN A 191 -4.22 -9.54 -5.32
CA ASN A 191 -4.72 -8.33 -4.66
C ASN A 191 -3.54 -7.62 -3.98
N SER A 192 -3.20 -6.44 -4.49
CA SER A 192 -2.03 -5.63 -4.08
C SER A 192 -2.14 -4.99 -2.71
N HIS A 193 -3.31 -5.05 -2.07
CA HIS A 193 -3.52 -4.51 -0.73
C HIS A 193 -3.90 -5.59 0.28
N ALA A 194 -4.10 -6.83 -0.17
CA ALA A 194 -4.37 -7.96 0.70
C ALA A 194 -3.08 -8.57 1.24
N SER A 195 -3.08 -8.86 2.54
CA SER A 195 -2.06 -9.64 3.24
C SER A 195 -2.27 -11.15 3.12
N SER A 196 -3.50 -11.61 2.90
CA SER A 196 -3.82 -13.04 2.78
C SER A 196 -5.10 -13.29 1.98
N SER A 197 -5.25 -14.51 1.48
CA SER A 197 -6.43 -15.00 0.77
C SER A 197 -6.82 -16.37 1.30
N ILE A 198 -8.11 -16.67 1.31
CA ILE A 198 -8.68 -17.97 1.73
C ILE A 198 -9.87 -18.36 0.86
N MET A 199 -10.03 -19.67 0.64
CA MET A 199 -11.25 -20.26 0.10
C MET A 199 -12.08 -20.82 1.25
N ILE A 200 -13.35 -20.44 1.32
CA ILE A 200 -14.30 -20.88 2.35
C ILE A 200 -15.39 -21.72 1.69
N PRO A 201 -15.39 -23.05 1.85
CA PRO A 201 -16.47 -23.91 1.38
C PRO A 201 -17.72 -23.73 2.25
N GLY A 202 -18.90 -23.99 1.67
CA GLY A 202 -20.20 -23.87 2.32
C GLY A 202 -20.77 -22.45 2.40
N ARG A 203 -20.10 -21.44 1.83
CA ARG A 203 -20.57 -20.03 1.86
C ARG A 203 -20.47 -19.39 0.49
N HIS A 204 -21.32 -18.40 0.24
CA HIS A 204 -21.23 -17.50 -0.93
C HIS A 204 -20.79 -16.07 -0.55
N SER A 205 -20.47 -15.86 0.73
CA SER A 205 -20.08 -14.56 1.31
C SER A 205 -18.98 -14.75 2.36
N CYS A 206 -18.05 -13.80 2.39
CA CYS A 206 -16.96 -13.76 3.34
C CYS A 206 -17.47 -13.46 4.76
N TYR A 207 -16.66 -13.81 5.75
CA TYR A 207 -16.89 -13.35 7.14
C TYR A 207 -16.62 -11.85 7.26
N SER A 208 -17.06 -11.26 8.37
CA SER A 208 -16.85 -9.84 8.64
C SER A 208 -15.37 -9.46 8.53
N ASN A 209 -15.10 -8.29 7.94
CA ASN A 209 -13.76 -7.75 7.69
C ASN A 209 -12.90 -8.52 6.67
N TRP A 210 -13.51 -9.42 5.90
CA TRP A 210 -12.89 -10.02 4.71
C TRP A 210 -13.57 -9.46 3.46
N ILE A 211 -12.77 -9.21 2.42
CA ILE A 211 -13.23 -8.72 1.13
C ILE A 211 -13.51 -9.93 0.24
N LYS A 212 -14.64 -9.93 -0.47
CA LYS A 212 -14.96 -10.97 -1.44
C LYS A 212 -14.20 -10.72 -2.73
N GLU A 213 -13.44 -11.71 -3.17
CA GLU A 213 -12.81 -11.72 -4.49
C GLU A 213 -13.76 -12.33 -5.52
N TYR A 214 -14.25 -13.55 -5.28
CA TYR A 214 -15.33 -14.15 -6.06
C TYR A 214 -16.06 -15.24 -5.26
N ASN A 215 -17.18 -15.72 -5.79
CA ASN A 215 -17.88 -16.88 -5.23
C ASN A 215 -18.38 -17.79 -6.34
N GLY A 216 -18.72 -19.02 -5.96
CA GLY A 216 -19.32 -19.98 -6.86
C GLY A 216 -19.55 -21.32 -6.19
N ILE A 217 -19.16 -22.39 -6.87
CA ILE A 217 -19.49 -23.77 -6.52
C ILE A 217 -18.21 -24.55 -6.25
N LEU A 218 -18.20 -25.33 -5.17
CA LEU A 218 -17.10 -26.21 -4.86
C LEU A 218 -17.04 -27.36 -5.87
N ALA A 219 -15.87 -27.55 -6.46
CA ALA A 219 -15.59 -28.59 -7.44
C ALA A 219 -14.43 -29.47 -6.98
N SER A 220 -14.43 -30.72 -7.45
CA SER A 220 -13.32 -31.66 -7.33
C SER A 220 -13.42 -32.71 -8.43
N GLY A 221 -12.41 -33.57 -8.56
CA GLY A 221 -12.54 -34.85 -9.25
C GLY A 221 -13.59 -35.75 -8.60
N HIS A 222 -13.96 -36.81 -9.31
CA HIS A 222 -14.94 -37.78 -8.82
C HIS A 222 -14.35 -38.67 -7.71
N GLU A 223 -15.19 -39.10 -6.77
CA GLU A 223 -14.78 -39.93 -5.65
C GLU A 223 -14.19 -41.31 -6.05
N SER A 224 -14.53 -41.79 -7.25
CA SER A 224 -14.00 -43.04 -7.81
C SER A 224 -12.69 -42.87 -8.60
N GLN A 225 -12.12 -41.67 -8.64
CA GLN A 225 -10.92 -41.34 -9.40
C GLN A 225 -9.72 -41.11 -8.46
N SER A 226 -8.56 -40.79 -9.04
CA SER A 226 -7.40 -40.34 -8.24
C SER A 226 -7.76 -39.09 -7.43
N ALA A 227 -7.13 -38.93 -6.27
CA ALA A 227 -7.35 -37.76 -5.43
C ALA A 227 -7.10 -36.45 -6.20
N SER A 228 -7.91 -35.44 -5.92
CA SER A 228 -7.81 -34.10 -6.49
C SER A 228 -8.05 -33.04 -5.42
N SER A 229 -7.63 -31.82 -5.68
CA SER A 229 -7.92 -30.67 -4.84
C SER A 229 -9.40 -30.30 -4.87
N TYR A 230 -9.92 -29.81 -3.74
CA TYR A 230 -11.19 -29.07 -3.73
C TYR A 230 -10.92 -27.63 -4.14
N ILE A 231 -11.58 -27.16 -5.20
CA ILE A 231 -11.44 -25.80 -5.71
C ILE A 231 -12.78 -25.07 -5.73
N CYS A 232 -12.72 -23.74 -5.74
CA CYS A 232 -13.91 -22.92 -5.92
C CYS A 232 -14.04 -22.55 -7.39
N MET A 233 -14.99 -23.15 -8.09
CA MET A 233 -15.32 -22.79 -9.47
C MET A 233 -16.14 -21.50 -9.44
N ASP A 234 -15.81 -20.51 -10.28
CA ASP A 234 -16.59 -19.28 -10.37
C ASP A 234 -18.06 -19.58 -10.69
N LYS A 235 -18.98 -18.76 -10.15
CA LYS A 235 -20.42 -18.91 -10.38
C LYS A 235 -20.81 -18.76 -11.86
N ASN A 236 -20.04 -17.98 -12.63
CA ASN A 236 -20.28 -17.76 -14.05
C ASN A 236 -19.06 -18.23 -14.86
N PRO A 237 -18.82 -19.55 -14.92
CA PRO A 237 -17.64 -20.08 -15.55
C PRO A 237 -17.67 -19.86 -17.08
N GLU A 238 -16.49 -19.63 -17.63
CA GLU A 238 -16.15 -19.60 -19.04
C GLU A 238 -15.62 -20.97 -19.48
N TYR A 239 -15.50 -21.14 -20.79
CA TYR A 239 -14.82 -22.26 -21.42
C TYR A 239 -13.74 -21.76 -22.38
N ILE A 240 -12.81 -22.64 -22.73
CA ILE A 240 -11.79 -22.35 -23.72
C ILE A 240 -12.37 -22.59 -25.13
N PRO A 241 -12.32 -21.60 -26.04
CA PRO A 241 -12.76 -21.79 -27.41
C PRO A 241 -11.99 -22.92 -28.10
N SER A 242 -12.69 -23.77 -28.85
CA SER A 242 -12.12 -24.99 -29.49
C SER A 242 -11.75 -26.12 -28.52
N GLY A 243 -12.08 -25.98 -27.24
CA GLY A 243 -11.95 -27.02 -26.20
C GLY A 243 -13.29 -27.72 -25.90
N GLU A 244 -14.25 -27.69 -26.82
CA GLU A 244 -15.60 -28.27 -26.63
C GLU A 244 -15.65 -29.75 -27.07
N LYS A 245 -14.71 -30.56 -26.58
CA LYS A 245 -14.57 -31.98 -26.92
C LYS A 245 -14.40 -32.79 -25.65
N ASN A 246 -14.99 -33.99 -25.65
CA ASN A 246 -14.69 -34.96 -24.62
C ASN A 246 -13.35 -35.66 -24.93
N GLU A 247 -12.32 -35.32 -24.17
CA GLU A 247 -10.97 -35.88 -24.20
C GLU A 247 -10.63 -36.70 -22.94
N ASP A 248 -11.52 -36.71 -21.94
CA ASP A 248 -11.41 -37.42 -20.67
C ASP A 248 -10.04 -37.15 -19.98
N GLY A 249 -9.74 -35.86 -19.82
CA GLY A 249 -8.53 -35.32 -19.19
C GLY A 249 -8.60 -35.35 -17.65
N HIS A 250 -8.21 -34.25 -16.99
CA HIS A 250 -8.62 -34.01 -15.60
C HIS A 250 -10.10 -33.60 -15.59
N LEU A 251 -10.90 -34.04 -14.63
CA LEU A 251 -12.35 -33.78 -14.66
C LEU A 251 -12.81 -33.06 -13.40
N PHE A 252 -13.67 -32.06 -13.57
CA PHE A 252 -14.38 -31.43 -12.47
C PHE A 252 -15.84 -31.84 -12.39
N PHE A 253 -16.21 -32.26 -11.19
CA PHE A 253 -17.57 -32.56 -10.74
C PHE A 253 -17.97 -31.58 -9.65
N VAL A 254 -19.28 -31.30 -9.57
CA VAL A 254 -19.85 -30.55 -8.46
C VAL A 254 -19.78 -31.37 -7.18
N VAL A 255 -19.33 -30.76 -6.10
CA VAL A 255 -19.28 -31.41 -4.79
C VAL A 255 -20.65 -31.35 -4.10
N GLY A 256 -21.15 -32.53 -3.73
CA GLY A 256 -22.34 -32.69 -2.89
C GLY A 256 -21.99 -33.07 -1.45
N LEU A 257 -22.72 -32.54 -0.47
CA LEU A 257 -22.53 -32.87 0.95
C LEU A 257 -22.97 -34.30 1.25
N LYS A 258 -22.24 -34.98 2.13
CA LYS A 258 -22.64 -36.26 2.71
C LYS A 258 -22.79 -36.12 4.23
N CYS A 259 -23.99 -36.41 4.72
CA CYS A 259 -24.26 -36.42 6.16
C CYS A 259 -23.64 -37.65 6.83
N GLY A 260 -23.40 -37.55 8.13
CA GLY A 260 -22.76 -38.59 8.93
C GLY A 260 -21.92 -37.92 10.02
N PRO A 261 -20.58 -37.98 9.96
CA PRO A 261 -19.73 -37.13 10.79
C PRO A 261 -19.95 -35.63 10.55
N LEU A 262 -20.43 -35.26 9.34
CA LEU A 262 -20.90 -33.91 9.07
C LEU A 262 -22.29 -33.70 9.69
N PRO A 263 -22.46 -32.72 10.61
CA PRO A 263 -23.75 -32.47 11.24
C PRO A 263 -24.82 -32.04 10.25
N CYS A 264 -25.96 -32.71 10.26
CA CYS A 264 -27.11 -32.37 9.43
C CYS A 264 -28.37 -32.34 10.30
N PRO A 265 -28.87 -31.16 10.72
CA PRO A 265 -28.50 -29.78 10.36
C PRO A 265 -27.20 -29.22 11.00
N PRO A 266 -26.63 -28.07 10.54
CA PRO A 266 -27.17 -27.12 9.55
C PRO A 266 -26.90 -27.49 8.08
N TYR A 267 -26.10 -28.53 7.83
CA TYR A 267 -25.92 -29.05 6.47
C TYR A 267 -27.07 -29.98 6.08
N HIS A 268 -27.19 -30.25 4.79
CA HIS A 268 -28.22 -31.14 4.25
C HIS A 268 -27.60 -32.08 3.24
N ASN A 269 -28.01 -33.35 3.31
CA ASN A 269 -27.45 -34.41 2.48
C ASN A 269 -27.68 -34.13 0.99
N ASN A 270 -26.68 -34.45 0.18
CA ASN A 270 -26.69 -34.31 -1.28
C ASN A 270 -26.95 -32.89 -1.80
N LEU A 271 -26.85 -31.85 -0.97
CA LEU A 271 -26.86 -30.47 -1.48
C LEU A 271 -25.47 -30.09 -2.02
N GLN A 272 -25.48 -29.39 -3.15
CA GLN A 272 -24.31 -28.76 -3.74
C GLN A 272 -23.66 -27.76 -2.80
N VAL A 273 -22.34 -27.77 -2.76
CA VAL A 273 -21.56 -26.91 -1.86
C VAL A 273 -21.21 -25.61 -2.56
N ASN A 274 -21.68 -24.48 -2.02
CA ASN A 274 -21.19 -23.17 -2.42
C ASN A 274 -19.76 -22.94 -1.93
N CYS A 275 -19.05 -22.00 -2.52
CA CYS A 275 -17.75 -21.55 -2.04
C CYS A 275 -17.55 -20.05 -2.30
N VAL A 276 -16.63 -19.45 -1.55
CA VAL A 276 -16.23 -18.06 -1.72
C VAL A 276 -14.73 -17.94 -1.51
N VAL A 277 -14.06 -17.16 -2.35
CA VAL A 277 -12.67 -16.77 -2.14
C VAL A 277 -12.66 -15.34 -1.60
N CYS A 278 -11.90 -15.15 -0.52
CA CYS A 278 -11.86 -13.94 0.25
C CYS A 278 -10.43 -13.48 0.47
N SER A 279 -10.22 -12.18 0.63
CA SER A 279 -8.93 -11.57 0.94
C SER A 279 -9.01 -10.64 2.16
N LYS A 280 -7.86 -10.37 2.78
CA LYS A 280 -7.75 -9.52 3.97
C LYS A 280 -6.52 -8.62 3.94
#